data_AF-A0A7S4NMS5-F1
#
_entry.id   AF-A0A7S4NMS5-F1
#
_cell.length_a   1.000
_cell.length_b   1.000
_cell.length_c   1.000
_cell.angle_alpha   90.00
_cell.angle_beta   90.00
_cell.angle_gamma   90.00
#
_symmetry.space_group_name_H-M   'P 1'
#
loop_
_entity.id
_entity.type
_entity.pdbx_description
1 polymer ?
#
loop_
_entity_poly.entity_id
_entity_poly.type
_entity_poly.pdbx_seq_one_letter_code
_entity_poly.pdbx_strand_id
1 'polypeptide(L)'
;MLKTIANNVRHTFAISGAPIKAKKGWFQPPGLPSKWVTKKQISSMKLRVKPSAKPVKLKLDDPKASASFDCYRIEDIVEEKALKKAIAHRHISAYTGNPYRAVALYTLIRSSLDRNYNSGLWSTKNRLEQQGIDIKPNETPTVISLPNKDTVELYNADQTMDPKKVRKIREEADKMIQISAKTGREFHGDLNRTLSEALKNQPLYNNIWLTRKQADQIGVNIDSCEPSVDVKVDNKTVAFFNCMQTNEPYRVKKHVRALR
;
A
#
# COMPACT_ATOMS: atom_id res chain seq x y z
N MET A 1 34.39 -6.82 20.83
CA MET A 1 33.53 -5.66 21.19
C MET A 1 32.48 -5.46 20.08
N LEU A 2 31.42 -6.26 20.11
CA LEU A 2 30.30 -6.17 19.15
C LEU A 2 29.50 -4.91 19.48
N LYS A 3 29.73 -3.82 18.74
CA LYS A 3 28.80 -2.69 18.75
C LYS A 3 27.48 -3.19 18.18
N THR A 4 26.57 -3.51 19.08
CA THR A 4 25.17 -3.84 18.81
C THR A 4 24.64 -2.79 17.86
N ILE A 5 24.37 -3.19 16.61
CA ILE A 5 23.49 -2.44 15.71
C ILE A 5 22.11 -2.55 16.36
N ALA A 6 21.87 -1.72 17.37
CA ALA A 6 20.56 -1.49 17.92
C ALA A 6 19.79 -0.81 16.80
N ASN A 7 19.18 -1.64 15.96
CA ASN A 7 18.27 -1.24 14.91
C ASN A 7 17.29 -0.25 15.54
N ASN A 8 17.36 1.01 15.11
CA ASN A 8 16.39 2.04 15.44
C ASN A 8 15.05 1.64 14.82
N VAL A 9 14.35 0.67 15.42
CA VAL A 9 13.06 0.23 14.93
C VAL A 9 12.07 1.35 15.23
N ARG A 10 11.61 2.02 14.18
CA ARG A 10 10.74 3.18 14.28
C ARG A 10 9.33 2.74 14.63
N HIS A 11 8.69 3.42 15.59
CA HIS A 11 7.26 3.23 15.86
C HIS A 11 6.43 3.79 14.70
N THR A 12 5.39 3.05 14.31
CA THR A 12 4.53 3.38 13.17
C THR A 12 3.06 3.31 13.54
N PHE A 13 2.23 4.08 12.86
CA PHE A 13 0.78 3.86 12.86
C PHE A 13 0.46 2.51 12.19
N ALA A 14 -0.35 1.69 12.85
CA ALA A 14 -0.64 0.32 12.42
C ALA A 14 -1.31 0.25 11.05
N ILE A 15 -2.18 1.21 10.75
CA ILE A 15 -3.00 1.21 9.52
C ILE A 15 -2.23 1.81 8.34
N SER A 16 -1.55 2.95 8.53
CA SER A 16 -0.86 3.63 7.44
C SER A 16 0.60 3.22 7.27
N GLY A 17 1.20 2.54 8.26
CA GLY A 17 2.65 2.29 8.31
C GLY A 17 3.49 3.56 8.50
N ALA A 18 2.87 4.74 8.56
CA ALA A 18 3.57 6.01 8.66
C ALA A 18 4.31 6.09 10.01
N PRO A 19 5.56 6.56 10.02
CA PRO A 19 6.32 6.67 11.25
C PRO A 19 5.77 7.79 12.13
N ILE A 20 5.82 7.59 13.44
CA ILE A 20 5.29 8.55 14.41
C ILE A 20 6.38 9.56 14.77
N LYS A 21 6.20 10.81 14.31
CA LYS A 21 7.06 11.94 14.67
C LYS A 21 6.45 12.76 15.80
N ALA A 22 7.24 13.09 16.81
CA ALA A 22 6.88 13.96 17.93
C ALA A 22 7.70 15.26 17.87
N LYS A 23 7.27 16.28 18.62
CA LYS A 23 7.87 17.63 18.65
C LYS A 23 9.36 17.71 19.00
N LYS A 24 9.90 16.71 19.71
CA LYS A 24 11.33 16.63 20.08
C LYS A 24 12.06 15.50 19.36
N GLY A 25 11.56 15.05 18.21
CA GLY A 25 12.15 13.96 17.43
C GLY A 25 11.23 12.74 17.29
N TRP A 26 11.80 11.56 17.11
CA TRP A 26 11.01 10.34 16.95
C TRP A 26 10.31 9.96 18.26
N PHE A 27 9.05 9.54 18.18
CA PHE A 27 8.35 9.00 19.34
C PHE A 27 9.00 7.66 19.74
N GLN A 28 9.59 7.59 20.93
CA GLN A 28 10.27 6.41 21.50
C GLN A 28 9.75 6.10 22.91
N PRO A 29 8.55 5.53 23.05
CA PRO A 29 8.12 4.97 24.33
C PRO A 29 9.03 3.79 24.71
N PRO A 30 9.24 3.54 26.02
CA PRO A 30 10.04 2.40 26.46
C PRO A 30 9.37 1.08 26.02
N GLY A 31 10.14 0.23 25.32
CA GLY A 31 9.71 -1.09 24.87
C GLY A 31 10.01 -1.38 23.40
N LEU A 32 9.71 -2.61 22.98
CA LEU A 32 9.86 -3.09 21.60
C LEU A 32 9.04 -2.26 20.60
N PRO A 33 9.38 -2.30 19.30
CA PRO A 33 8.62 -1.64 18.25
C PRO A 33 7.17 -2.09 18.25
N SER A 34 6.28 -1.19 18.65
CA SER A 34 4.84 -1.38 18.68
C SER A 34 4.19 -0.61 17.54
N LYS A 35 3.21 -1.26 16.89
CA LYS A 35 2.29 -0.60 15.96
C LYS A 35 1.20 0.09 16.78
N TRP A 36 0.86 1.33 16.44
CA TRP A 36 -0.11 2.13 17.21
C TRP A 36 -1.38 2.44 16.43
N VAL A 37 -2.50 2.50 17.12
CA VAL A 37 -3.79 2.95 16.59
C VAL A 37 -4.30 4.14 17.38
N THR A 38 -4.82 5.14 16.68
CA THR A 38 -5.38 6.34 17.32
C THR A 38 -6.78 6.04 17.89
N LYS A 39 -7.20 6.77 18.93
CA LYS A 39 -8.56 6.67 19.48
C LYS A 39 -9.63 6.90 18.41
N LYS A 40 -9.41 7.84 17.49
CA LYS A 40 -10.31 8.08 16.35
C LYS A 40 -10.45 6.84 15.46
N GLN A 41 -9.34 6.18 15.13
CA GLN A 41 -9.35 4.94 14.34
C GLN A 41 -10.09 3.81 15.05
N ILE A 42 -9.85 3.64 16.36
CA ILE A 42 -10.56 2.66 17.19
C ILE A 42 -12.07 2.91 17.13
N SER A 43 -12.50 4.15 17.35
CA SER A 43 -13.93 4.52 17.27
C SER A 43 -14.50 4.31 15.87
N SER A 44 -13.79 4.73 14.81
CA SER A 44 -14.24 4.57 13.42
C SER A 44 -14.40 3.11 13.00
N MET A 45 -13.55 2.22 13.52
CA MET A 45 -13.63 0.78 13.24
C MET A 45 -14.44 0.01 14.30
N LYS A 46 -15.06 0.70 15.27
CA LYS A 46 -15.81 0.08 16.38
C LYS A 46 -14.97 -1.01 17.12
N LEU A 47 -13.68 -0.76 17.29
CA LEU A 47 -12.77 -1.65 18.01
C LEU A 47 -12.90 -1.46 19.51
N ARG A 48 -12.57 -2.48 20.29
CA ARG A 48 -12.57 -2.41 21.75
C ARG A 48 -11.15 -2.38 22.28
N VAL A 49 -10.95 -1.57 23.31
CA VAL A 49 -9.69 -1.47 24.04
C VAL A 49 -9.77 -2.37 25.27
N LYS A 50 -8.70 -3.09 25.59
CA LYS A 50 -8.61 -3.90 26.81
C LYS A 50 -8.78 -3.00 28.05
N PRO A 51 -9.54 -3.41 29.09
CA PRO A 51 -9.81 -2.54 30.25
C PRO A 51 -8.56 -2.01 30.96
N SER A 52 -7.48 -2.78 30.95
CA SER A 52 -6.20 -2.42 31.58
C SER A 52 -5.33 -1.46 30.75
N ALA A 53 -5.70 -1.17 29.50
CA ALA A 53 -4.87 -0.39 28.61
C ALA A 53 -4.94 1.11 28.93
N LYS A 54 -3.77 1.76 28.92
CA LYS A 54 -3.64 3.21 29.15
C LYS A 54 -3.30 3.90 27.83
N PRO A 55 -4.04 4.95 27.42
CA PRO A 55 -3.69 5.71 26.23
C PRO A 55 -2.36 6.45 26.43
N VAL A 56 -1.59 6.56 25.35
CA VAL A 56 -0.47 7.50 25.27
C VAL A 56 -0.90 8.72 24.47
N LYS A 57 -0.78 9.90 25.08
CA LYS A 57 -1.05 11.18 24.42
C LYS A 57 0.11 11.56 23.53
N LEU A 58 -0.15 11.70 22.24
CA LEU A 58 0.80 12.22 21.26
C LEU A 58 0.42 13.63 20.86
N LYS A 59 1.44 14.48 20.64
CA LYS A 59 1.29 15.78 19.99
C LYS A 59 2.05 15.74 18.68
N LEU A 60 1.36 16.00 17.57
CA LEU A 60 2.01 16.16 16.28
C LEU A 60 2.85 17.44 16.30
N ASP A 61 4.00 17.36 15.66
CA ASP A 61 4.85 18.52 15.41
C ASP A 61 4.39 19.24 14.15
N ASP A 62 3.13 19.67 14.16
CA ASP A 62 2.57 20.50 13.10
C ASP A 62 2.33 21.91 13.68
N PRO A 63 3.05 22.94 13.20
CA PRO A 63 2.85 24.32 13.63
C PRO A 63 1.40 24.79 13.50
N LYS A 64 0.63 24.20 12.58
CA LYS A 64 -0.77 24.55 12.30
C LYS A 64 -1.78 23.66 13.02
N ALA A 65 -1.34 22.54 13.60
CA ALA A 65 -2.22 21.57 14.25
C ALA A 65 -1.61 21.05 15.55
N SER A 66 -1.69 21.85 16.62
CA SER A 66 -1.25 21.47 17.98
C SER A 66 -2.19 20.46 18.68
N ALA A 67 -2.99 19.71 17.91
CA ALA A 67 -3.94 18.76 18.46
C ALA A 67 -3.20 17.58 19.10
N SER A 68 -3.39 17.39 20.41
CA SER A 68 -3.03 16.15 21.07
C SER A 68 -4.06 15.08 20.79
N PHE A 69 -3.63 13.84 20.55
CA PHE A 69 -4.54 12.70 20.38
C PHE A 69 -4.05 11.48 21.15
N ASP A 70 -5.01 10.70 21.63
CA ASP A 70 -4.75 9.46 22.34
C ASP A 70 -4.44 8.33 21.34
N CYS A 71 -3.38 7.58 21.62
CA CYS A 71 -3.00 6.37 20.90
C CYS A 71 -2.92 5.18 21.84
N TYR A 72 -3.21 4.00 21.29
CA TYR A 72 -3.10 2.72 21.97
C TYR A 72 -2.18 1.82 21.15
N ARG A 73 -1.48 0.90 21.81
CA ARG A 73 -0.74 -0.13 21.08
C ARG A 73 -1.75 -1.08 20.43
N ILE A 74 -1.37 -1.69 19.31
CA ILE A 74 -2.23 -2.70 18.69
C ILE A 74 -2.48 -3.89 19.64
N GLU A 75 -1.51 -4.19 20.51
CA GLU A 75 -1.59 -5.19 21.57
C GLU A 75 -2.63 -4.85 22.66
N ASP A 76 -3.04 -3.59 22.75
CA ASP A 76 -4.04 -3.13 23.71
C ASP A 76 -5.48 -3.26 23.17
N ILE A 77 -5.65 -3.72 21.93
CA ILE A 77 -6.95 -3.93 21.28
C ILE A 77 -7.45 -5.35 21.56
N VAL A 78 -8.74 -5.51 21.87
CA VAL A 78 -9.36 -6.82 22.13
C VAL A 78 -9.26 -7.73 20.91
N GLU A 79 -9.53 -7.18 19.72
CA GLU A 79 -9.46 -7.87 18.44
C GLU A 79 -8.04 -7.94 17.83
N GLU A 80 -6.98 -7.84 18.65
CA GLU A 80 -5.58 -7.70 18.21
C GLU A 80 -5.17 -8.62 17.05
N LYS A 81 -5.38 -9.95 17.20
CA LYS A 81 -4.94 -10.94 16.19
C LYS A 81 -5.64 -10.73 14.85
N ALA A 82 -6.97 -10.55 14.90
CA ALA A 82 -7.76 -10.29 13.70
C ALA A 82 -7.39 -8.96 13.07
N LEU A 83 -7.13 -7.92 13.88
CA LEU A 83 -6.69 -6.60 13.38
C LEU A 83 -5.33 -6.69 12.72
N LYS A 84 -4.37 -7.39 13.32
CA LYS A 84 -3.05 -7.65 12.72
C LYS A 84 -3.18 -8.36 11.36
N LYS A 85 -4.09 -9.32 11.24
CA LYS A 85 -4.40 -10.00 9.97
C LYS A 85 -5.01 -9.02 8.96
N ALA A 86 -6.05 -8.28 9.35
CA ALA A 86 -6.75 -7.35 8.46
C ALA A 86 -5.81 -6.24 7.93
N ILE A 87 -5.01 -5.60 8.79
CA ILE A 87 -4.05 -4.57 8.36
C ILE A 87 -2.89 -5.11 7.53
N ALA A 88 -2.59 -6.41 7.62
CA ALA A 88 -1.57 -7.02 6.78
C ALA A 88 -2.04 -7.12 5.32
N HIS A 89 -3.35 -7.10 5.08
CA HIS A 89 -3.90 -6.97 3.75
C HIS A 89 -3.83 -5.51 3.28
N ARG A 90 -3.28 -5.30 2.08
CA ARG A 90 -3.37 -4.01 1.42
C ARG A 90 -4.76 -3.85 0.84
N HIS A 91 -5.61 -3.07 1.50
CA HIS A 91 -6.97 -2.79 1.02
C HIS A 91 -6.92 -1.89 -0.22
N ILE A 92 -7.06 -2.49 -1.40
CA ILE A 92 -6.95 -1.82 -2.70
C ILE A 92 -8.12 -2.18 -3.60
N SER A 93 -8.39 -1.33 -4.59
CA SER A 93 -9.31 -1.66 -5.67
C SER A 93 -8.75 -2.79 -6.52
N ALA A 94 -9.54 -3.84 -6.75
CA ALA A 94 -9.18 -4.92 -7.68
C ALA A 94 -9.02 -4.40 -9.11
N TYR A 95 -9.74 -3.33 -9.48
CA TYR A 95 -9.72 -2.78 -10.83
C TYR A 95 -8.56 -1.79 -11.06
N THR A 96 -8.37 -0.82 -10.15
CA THR A 96 -7.33 0.22 -10.34
C THR A 96 -6.02 -0.09 -9.63
N GLY A 97 -6.01 -1.00 -8.65
CA GLY A 97 -4.85 -1.24 -7.79
C GLY A 97 -4.61 -0.12 -6.76
N ASN A 98 -5.42 0.94 -6.78
CA ASN A 98 -5.25 2.07 -5.88
C ASN A 98 -5.69 1.71 -4.44
N PRO A 99 -4.91 2.11 -3.42
CA PRO A 99 -5.28 1.88 -2.04
C PRO A 99 -6.44 2.77 -1.61
N TYR A 100 -7.38 2.17 -0.89
CA TYR A 100 -8.42 2.92 -0.20
C TYR A 100 -7.80 3.73 0.95
N ARG A 101 -8.39 4.88 1.26
CA ARG A 101 -7.88 5.81 2.29
C ARG A 101 -8.98 6.22 3.25
N ALA A 102 -8.56 6.73 4.40
CA ALA A 102 -9.43 7.37 5.39
C ALA A 102 -10.66 6.51 5.76
N VAL A 103 -11.87 7.10 5.73
CA VAL A 103 -13.12 6.45 6.17
C VAL A 103 -13.37 5.16 5.40
N ALA A 104 -13.17 5.16 4.07
CA ALA A 104 -13.29 3.96 3.24
C ALA A 104 -12.39 2.82 3.75
N LEU A 105 -11.12 3.12 4.02
CA LEU A 105 -10.17 2.13 4.52
C LEU A 105 -10.61 1.54 5.87
N TYR A 106 -11.09 2.36 6.79
CA TYR A 106 -11.54 1.90 8.11
C TYR A 106 -12.75 0.98 8.01
N THR A 107 -13.72 1.32 7.16
CA THR A 107 -14.89 0.47 6.90
C THR A 107 -14.50 -0.88 6.31
N LEU A 108 -13.53 -0.90 5.37
CA LEU A 108 -13.07 -2.13 4.73
C LEU A 108 -12.25 -3.03 5.66
N ILE A 109 -11.40 -2.44 6.51
CA ILE A 109 -10.70 -3.16 7.58
C ILE A 109 -11.72 -3.77 8.53
N ARG A 110 -12.73 -2.99 8.95
CA ARG A 110 -13.78 -3.50 9.85
C ARG A 110 -14.58 -4.64 9.22
N SER A 111 -14.99 -4.52 7.97
CA SER A 111 -15.68 -5.61 7.26
C SER A 111 -14.82 -6.87 7.17
N SER A 112 -13.50 -6.72 6.93
CA SER A 112 -12.57 -7.86 6.89
C SER A 112 -12.38 -8.53 8.25
N LEU A 113 -12.47 -7.76 9.33
CA LEU A 113 -12.48 -8.29 10.70
C LEU A 113 -13.74 -9.11 10.96
N ASP A 114 -14.91 -8.51 10.72
CA ASP A 114 -16.21 -9.12 11.04
C ASP A 114 -16.45 -10.40 10.25
N ARG A 115 -15.97 -10.45 9.01
CA ARG A 115 -16.20 -11.55 8.06
C ARG A 115 -14.97 -12.42 7.81
N ASN A 116 -13.88 -12.14 8.53
CA ASN A 116 -12.62 -12.88 8.46
C ASN A 116 -12.06 -13.07 7.04
N TYR A 117 -12.11 -12.02 6.22
CA TYR A 117 -11.56 -12.06 4.87
C TYR A 117 -10.04 -12.28 4.87
N ASN A 118 -9.56 -12.93 3.81
CA ASN A 118 -8.16 -13.27 3.54
C ASN A 118 -7.60 -12.48 2.34
N SER A 119 -8.38 -11.57 1.78
CA SER A 119 -8.00 -10.72 0.66
C SER A 119 -8.21 -9.24 0.98
N GLY A 120 -7.30 -8.40 0.49
CA GLY A 120 -7.43 -6.94 0.50
C GLY A 120 -8.02 -6.37 -0.79
N LEU A 121 -8.46 -7.21 -1.74
CA LEU A 121 -8.99 -6.78 -3.02
C LEU A 121 -10.49 -6.54 -2.94
N TRP A 122 -10.92 -5.35 -3.37
CA TRP A 122 -12.32 -4.94 -3.38
C TRP A 122 -12.75 -4.47 -4.76
N SER A 123 -13.99 -4.80 -5.15
CA SER A 123 -14.55 -4.39 -6.42
C SER A 123 -16.04 -4.06 -6.29
N THR A 124 -16.58 -3.27 -7.22
CA THR A 124 -18.03 -3.10 -7.33
C THR A 124 -18.64 -4.29 -8.07
N LYS A 125 -19.93 -4.54 -7.85
CA LYS A 125 -20.66 -5.62 -8.52
C LYS A 125 -20.56 -5.53 -10.05
N ASN A 126 -20.88 -4.37 -10.63
CA ASN A 126 -20.79 -4.13 -12.07
C ASN A 126 -19.38 -4.44 -12.64
N ARG A 127 -18.30 -4.11 -11.92
CA ARG A 127 -16.93 -4.41 -12.37
C ARG A 127 -16.62 -5.90 -12.35
N LEU A 128 -17.16 -6.65 -11.38
CA LEU A 128 -17.02 -8.10 -11.32
C LEU A 128 -17.80 -8.77 -12.46
N GLU A 129 -19.04 -8.32 -12.71
CA GLU A 129 -19.89 -8.82 -13.81
C GLU A 129 -19.25 -8.59 -15.18
N GLN A 130 -18.66 -7.41 -15.42
CA GLN A 130 -17.89 -7.11 -16.64
C GLN A 130 -16.69 -8.05 -16.85
N GLN A 131 -16.19 -8.68 -15.79
CA GLN A 131 -15.10 -9.65 -15.81
C GLN A 131 -15.61 -11.11 -15.83
N GLY A 132 -16.93 -11.31 -15.91
CA GLY A 132 -17.58 -12.61 -15.78
C GLY A 132 -17.27 -13.26 -14.44
N ILE A 133 -17.40 -12.50 -13.35
CA ILE A 133 -17.21 -12.98 -11.97
C ILE A 133 -18.48 -12.72 -11.20
N ASP A 134 -19.14 -13.79 -10.77
CA ASP A 134 -20.33 -13.70 -9.95
C ASP A 134 -19.99 -13.58 -8.47
N ILE A 135 -20.89 -12.92 -7.74
CA ILE A 135 -20.87 -12.87 -6.28
C ILE A 135 -21.55 -14.13 -5.74
N LYS A 136 -21.02 -14.72 -4.66
CA LYS A 136 -21.67 -15.88 -4.03
C LYS A 136 -23.10 -15.52 -3.59
N PRO A 137 -24.04 -16.47 -3.63
CA PRO A 137 -25.40 -16.23 -3.14
C PRO A 137 -25.40 -15.72 -1.70
N ASN A 138 -26.31 -14.78 -1.39
CA ASN A 138 -26.51 -14.20 -0.05
C ASN A 138 -25.35 -13.38 0.53
N GLU A 139 -24.31 -13.10 -0.24
CA GLU A 139 -23.28 -12.15 0.16
C GLU A 139 -23.81 -10.72 0.15
N THR A 140 -23.50 -9.96 1.19
CA THR A 140 -23.87 -8.54 1.29
C THR A 140 -22.67 -7.64 1.01
N PRO A 141 -22.84 -6.49 0.35
CA PRO A 141 -21.72 -5.59 0.12
C PRO A 141 -21.24 -4.94 1.42
N THR A 142 -20.00 -4.46 1.39
CA THR A 142 -19.54 -3.44 2.34
C THR A 142 -19.89 -2.07 1.78
N VAL A 143 -20.76 -1.35 2.47
CA VAL A 143 -21.23 -0.02 2.05
C VAL A 143 -20.31 1.06 2.61
N ILE A 144 -19.76 1.89 1.73
CA ILE A 144 -18.93 3.05 2.08
C ILE A 144 -19.73 4.32 1.87
N SER A 145 -19.91 5.10 2.94
CA SER A 145 -20.48 6.44 2.85
C SER A 145 -19.42 7.46 2.44
N LEU A 146 -19.69 8.22 1.38
CA LEU A 146 -18.84 9.28 0.88
C LEU A 146 -19.24 10.64 1.50
N PRO A 147 -18.35 11.66 1.51
CA PRO A 147 -18.64 12.97 2.09
C PRO A 147 -19.84 13.70 1.48
N ASN A 148 -20.16 13.42 0.23
CA ASN A 148 -21.31 13.98 -0.50
C ASN A 148 -22.63 13.24 -0.24
N LYS A 149 -22.69 12.36 0.77
CA LYS A 149 -23.81 11.48 1.12
C LYS A 149 -24.08 10.33 0.13
N ASP A 150 -23.31 10.22 -0.95
CA ASP A 150 -23.38 9.05 -1.82
C ASP A 150 -22.83 7.81 -1.09
N THR A 151 -23.24 6.65 -1.57
CA THR A 151 -22.72 5.38 -1.08
C THR A 151 -22.11 4.56 -2.21
N VAL A 152 -21.08 3.79 -1.88
CA VAL A 152 -20.44 2.85 -2.80
C VAL A 152 -20.48 1.47 -2.16
N GLU A 153 -21.00 0.50 -2.91
CA GLU A 153 -21.02 -0.90 -2.53
C GLU A 153 -19.78 -1.60 -3.06
N LEU A 154 -19.01 -2.19 -2.14
CA LEU A 154 -17.84 -2.97 -2.48
C LEU A 154 -17.97 -4.41 -1.97
N TYR A 155 -17.60 -5.34 -2.83
CA TYR A 155 -17.45 -6.76 -2.51
C TYR A 155 -15.97 -7.10 -2.42
N ASN A 156 -15.60 -7.83 -1.38
CA ASN A 156 -14.27 -8.41 -1.25
C ASN A 156 -14.12 -9.58 -2.25
N ALA A 157 -12.91 -9.82 -2.74
CA ALA A 157 -12.64 -10.99 -3.59
C ALA A 157 -13.13 -12.31 -2.97
N ASP A 158 -13.05 -12.46 -1.64
CA ASP A 158 -13.49 -13.68 -0.95
C ASP A 158 -15.01 -13.90 -0.99
N GLN A 159 -15.79 -12.88 -1.35
CA GLN A 159 -17.25 -12.95 -1.55
C GLN A 159 -17.65 -13.39 -2.96
N THR A 160 -16.69 -13.58 -3.85
CA THR A 160 -16.94 -13.97 -5.24
C THR A 160 -16.91 -15.48 -5.42
N MET A 161 -17.55 -15.99 -6.47
CA MET A 161 -17.52 -17.42 -6.83
C MET A 161 -16.11 -17.88 -7.18
N ASP A 162 -15.25 -16.99 -7.69
CA ASP A 162 -13.85 -17.28 -8.00
C ASP A 162 -12.88 -16.18 -7.49
N PRO A 163 -12.51 -16.23 -6.19
CA PRO A 163 -11.57 -15.28 -5.61
C PRO A 163 -10.18 -15.31 -6.26
N LYS A 164 -9.78 -16.45 -6.85
CA LYS A 164 -8.47 -16.61 -7.51
C LYS A 164 -8.45 -15.85 -8.84
N LYS A 165 -9.54 -15.89 -9.60
CA LYS A 165 -9.68 -15.10 -10.83
C LYS A 165 -9.59 -13.60 -10.56
N VAL A 166 -10.22 -13.08 -9.49
CA VAL A 166 -10.08 -11.67 -9.09
C VAL A 166 -8.61 -11.30 -8.84
N ARG A 167 -7.86 -12.16 -8.12
CA ARG A 167 -6.43 -11.96 -7.87
C ARG A 167 -5.62 -11.97 -9.15
N LYS A 168 -5.85 -12.97 -10.02
CA LYS A 168 -5.15 -13.11 -11.31
C LYS A 168 -5.35 -11.88 -12.20
N ILE A 169 -6.58 -11.36 -12.31
CA ILE A 169 -6.87 -10.16 -13.10
C ILE A 169 -6.10 -8.94 -12.54
N ARG A 170 -6.06 -8.76 -11.22
CA ARG A 170 -5.28 -7.66 -10.60
C ARG A 170 -3.78 -7.84 -10.86
N GLU A 171 -3.24 -9.05 -10.73
CA GLU A 171 -1.84 -9.35 -11.00
C GLU A 171 -1.46 -9.08 -12.46
N GLU A 172 -2.34 -9.44 -13.41
CA GLU A 172 -2.17 -9.14 -14.83
C GLU A 172 -2.25 -7.63 -15.11
N ALA A 173 -3.22 -6.93 -14.50
CA ALA A 173 -3.34 -5.48 -14.62
C ALA A 173 -2.14 -4.75 -14.02
N ASP A 174 -1.57 -5.23 -12.91
CA ASP A 174 -0.37 -4.65 -12.30
C ASP A 174 0.84 -4.74 -13.23
N LYS A 175 0.97 -5.82 -14.03
CA LYS A 175 2.06 -5.94 -15.02
C LYS A 175 1.96 -4.91 -16.14
N MET A 176 0.79 -4.33 -16.39
CA MET A 176 0.56 -3.35 -17.44
C MET A 176 0.83 -1.91 -16.98
N ILE A 177 0.89 -1.65 -15.67
CA ILE A 177 1.10 -0.31 -15.11
C ILE A 177 2.59 -0.08 -14.91
N GLN A 178 3.19 0.86 -15.63
CA GLN A 178 4.62 1.12 -15.54
C GLN A 178 4.93 1.94 -14.29
N ILE A 179 5.89 1.51 -13.48
CA ILE A 179 6.23 2.04 -12.16
C ILE A 179 7.62 2.67 -12.20
N SER A 180 7.74 3.89 -11.67
CA SER A 180 9.01 4.55 -11.47
C SER A 180 9.75 3.96 -10.27
N ALA A 181 11.00 3.52 -10.47
CA ALA A 181 11.83 3.05 -9.37
C ALA A 181 12.14 4.15 -8.34
N LYS A 182 12.13 5.42 -8.76
CA LYS A 182 12.38 6.58 -7.89
C LYS A 182 11.26 6.83 -6.89
N THR A 183 10.02 6.67 -7.31
CA THR A 183 8.84 7.10 -6.52
C THR A 183 7.95 5.96 -6.07
N GLY A 184 8.08 4.78 -6.68
CA GLY A 184 7.15 3.65 -6.50
C GLY A 184 5.74 3.92 -7.06
N ARG A 185 5.56 5.04 -7.78
CA ARG A 185 4.30 5.45 -8.39
C ARG A 185 4.28 5.11 -9.87
N GLU A 186 3.08 5.04 -10.41
CA GLU A 186 2.87 4.84 -11.84
C GLU A 186 3.39 6.04 -12.64
N PHE A 187 3.86 5.76 -13.85
CA PHE A 187 4.00 6.78 -14.88
C PHE A 187 2.62 7.14 -15.43
N HIS A 188 2.49 8.34 -15.97
CA HIS A 188 1.24 8.82 -16.56
C HIS A 188 1.47 9.27 -18.00
N GLY A 189 0.38 9.38 -18.76
CA GLY A 189 0.37 9.93 -20.11
C GLY A 189 1.26 9.17 -21.10
N ASP A 190 1.89 9.92 -21.99
CA ASP A 190 2.71 9.38 -23.09
C ASP A 190 3.88 8.53 -22.59
N LEU A 191 4.51 8.92 -21.47
CA LEU A 191 5.60 8.15 -20.86
C LEU A 191 5.16 6.73 -20.48
N ASN A 192 3.99 6.58 -19.86
CA ASN A 192 3.46 5.24 -19.53
C ASN A 192 3.17 4.41 -20.79
N ARG A 193 2.65 5.06 -21.85
CA ARG A 193 2.35 4.40 -23.13
C ARG A 193 3.64 3.89 -23.79
N THR A 194 4.65 4.74 -23.94
CA THR A 194 5.93 4.37 -24.57
C THR A 194 6.64 3.24 -23.81
N LEU A 195 6.68 3.30 -22.47
CA LEU A 195 7.27 2.23 -21.67
C LEU A 195 6.46 0.93 -21.75
N SER A 196 5.13 1.01 -21.85
CA SER A 196 4.28 -0.17 -22.03
C SER A 196 4.48 -0.83 -23.40
N GLU A 197 4.71 -0.06 -24.45
CA GLU A 197 5.05 -0.57 -25.78
C GLU A 197 6.40 -1.29 -25.78
N ALA A 198 7.41 -0.72 -25.11
CA ALA A 198 8.70 -1.37 -24.96
C ALA A 198 8.59 -2.72 -24.21
N LEU A 199 7.73 -2.80 -23.20
CA LEU A 199 7.47 -4.04 -22.45
C LEU A 199 6.88 -5.15 -23.33
N LYS A 200 6.01 -4.81 -24.29
CA LYS A 200 5.42 -5.79 -25.22
C LYS A 200 6.45 -6.47 -26.11
N ASN A 201 7.53 -5.75 -26.45
CA ASN A 201 8.59 -6.24 -27.32
C ASN A 201 9.67 -7.04 -26.57
N GLN A 202 9.60 -7.11 -25.23
CA GLN A 202 10.64 -7.71 -24.39
C GLN A 202 10.02 -8.59 -23.29
N PRO A 203 9.80 -9.89 -23.53
CA PRO A 203 9.12 -10.78 -22.58
C PRO A 203 9.78 -10.91 -21.20
N LEU A 204 11.08 -10.65 -21.11
CA LEU A 204 11.84 -10.71 -19.85
C LEU A 204 11.68 -9.46 -18.99
N TYR A 205 11.21 -8.35 -19.57
CA TYR A 205 11.05 -7.10 -18.85
C TYR A 205 9.86 -7.18 -17.89
N ASN A 206 9.90 -6.36 -16.85
CA ASN A 206 8.74 -6.15 -15.99
C ASN A 206 8.31 -4.68 -16.03
N ASN A 207 7.37 -4.31 -15.18
CA ASN A 207 6.79 -2.99 -15.20
C ASN A 207 7.61 -1.92 -14.44
N ILE A 208 8.81 -2.21 -13.95
CA ILE A 208 9.61 -1.27 -13.16
C ILE A 208 10.71 -0.66 -14.02
N TRP A 209 10.71 0.66 -14.11
CA TRP A 209 11.67 1.43 -14.90
C TRP A 209 12.46 2.41 -14.04
N LEU A 210 13.72 2.60 -14.41
CA LEU A 210 14.66 3.50 -13.74
C LEU A 210 15.59 4.18 -14.74
N THR A 211 16.14 5.33 -14.36
CA THR A 211 17.25 5.96 -15.11
C THR A 211 18.59 5.47 -14.56
N ARG A 212 19.69 5.65 -15.31
CA ARG A 212 21.04 5.30 -14.84
C ARG A 212 21.40 5.97 -13.51
N LYS A 213 21.13 7.27 -13.38
CA LYS A 213 21.28 8.01 -12.12
C LYS A 213 20.49 7.39 -10.95
N GLN A 214 19.31 6.83 -11.21
CA GLN A 214 18.51 6.16 -10.16
C GLN A 214 19.08 4.78 -9.81
N ALA A 215 19.63 4.06 -10.79
CA ALA A 215 20.34 2.80 -10.56
C ALA A 215 21.53 3.04 -9.60
N ASP A 216 22.34 4.05 -9.88
CA ASP A 216 23.48 4.45 -9.03
C ASP A 216 23.04 4.77 -7.59
N GLN A 217 21.93 5.48 -7.43
CA GLN A 217 21.35 5.82 -6.13
C GLN A 217 20.86 4.59 -5.34
N ILE A 218 20.37 3.56 -6.03
CA ILE A 218 19.95 2.29 -5.42
C ILE A 218 21.17 1.39 -5.13
N GLY A 219 22.31 1.68 -5.77
CA GLY A 219 23.54 0.90 -5.72
C GLY A 219 23.46 -0.36 -6.60
N VAL A 220 22.90 -0.22 -7.80
CA VAL A 220 22.89 -1.25 -8.85
C VAL A 220 23.43 -0.65 -10.15
N ASN A 221 23.98 -1.49 -11.01
CA ASN A 221 24.57 -1.09 -12.28
C ASN A 221 23.70 -1.55 -13.44
N ILE A 222 23.63 -0.72 -14.49
CA ILE A 222 23.06 -1.09 -15.80
C ILE A 222 24.24 -1.27 -16.73
N ASP A 223 24.30 -2.39 -17.45
CA ASP A 223 25.36 -2.63 -18.42
C ASP A 223 25.37 -1.50 -19.48
N SER A 224 26.56 -1.10 -19.95
CA SER A 224 26.72 -0.05 -20.96
C SER A 224 26.10 -0.41 -22.30
N CYS A 225 25.95 -1.70 -22.60
CA CYS A 225 25.42 -2.19 -23.87
C CYS A 225 23.89 -2.37 -23.88
N GLU A 226 23.23 -2.17 -22.74
CA GLU A 226 21.79 -2.37 -22.61
C GLU A 226 21.01 -1.25 -23.32
N PRO A 227 20.04 -1.59 -24.18
CA PRO A 227 19.25 -0.58 -24.88
C PRO A 227 18.35 0.19 -23.91
N SER A 228 18.30 1.52 -24.06
CA SER A 228 17.36 2.37 -23.34
C SER A 228 16.06 2.57 -24.13
N VAL A 229 15.02 2.96 -23.40
CA VAL A 229 13.82 3.58 -23.95
C VAL A 229 13.93 5.08 -23.70
N ASP A 230 14.19 5.82 -24.77
CA ASP A 230 14.38 7.27 -24.72
C ASP A 230 13.03 7.99 -24.84
N VAL A 231 12.70 8.81 -23.85
CA VAL A 231 11.42 9.53 -23.80
C VAL A 231 11.64 11.01 -23.57
N LYS A 232 10.92 11.87 -24.29
CA LYS A 232 10.94 13.31 -24.07
C LYS A 232 10.10 13.67 -22.83
N VAL A 233 10.73 14.25 -21.82
CA VAL A 233 10.11 14.79 -20.61
C VAL A 233 10.57 16.24 -20.46
N ASP A 234 9.63 17.20 -20.48
CA ASP A 234 9.92 18.64 -20.36
C ASP A 234 11.00 19.13 -21.36
N ASN A 235 10.84 18.77 -22.64
CA ASN A 235 11.78 19.05 -23.74
C ASN A 235 13.19 18.45 -23.59
N LYS A 236 13.38 17.51 -22.65
CA LYS A 236 14.64 16.77 -22.49
C LYS A 236 14.42 15.31 -22.80
N THR A 237 15.33 14.70 -23.55
CA THR A 237 15.34 13.25 -23.74
C THR A 237 15.90 12.59 -22.47
N VAL A 238 15.13 11.68 -21.90
CA VAL A 238 15.50 10.91 -20.71
C VAL A 238 15.52 9.43 -21.09
N ALA A 239 16.67 8.78 -20.89
CA ALA A 239 16.84 7.35 -21.08
C ALA A 239 16.30 6.57 -19.87
N PHE A 240 15.31 5.73 -20.10
CA PHE A 240 14.80 4.77 -19.14
C PHE A 240 15.29 3.37 -19.46
N PHE A 241 15.55 2.61 -18.41
CA PHE A 241 15.94 1.21 -18.47
C PHE A 241 14.95 0.40 -17.65
N ASN A 242 14.74 -0.85 -18.02
CA ASN A 242 13.96 -1.80 -17.25
C ASN A 242 14.79 -2.30 -16.07
N CYS A 243 14.17 -2.57 -14.92
CA CYS A 243 14.94 -3.09 -13.79
C CYS A 243 15.59 -4.46 -14.05
N MET A 244 15.10 -5.19 -15.05
CA MET A 244 15.68 -6.46 -15.51
C MET A 244 17.02 -6.28 -16.23
N GLN A 245 17.35 -5.06 -16.66
CA GLN A 245 18.63 -4.69 -17.29
C GLN A 245 19.69 -4.29 -16.26
N THR A 246 19.42 -4.47 -14.96
CA THR A 246 20.39 -4.21 -13.90
C THR A 246 21.09 -5.49 -13.47
N ASN A 247 22.28 -5.37 -12.88
CA ASN A 247 22.99 -6.52 -12.30
C ASN A 247 22.28 -7.13 -11.08
N GLU A 248 21.40 -6.38 -10.39
CA GLU A 248 20.63 -6.86 -9.23
C GLU A 248 19.14 -6.48 -9.30
N PRO A 249 18.32 -7.09 -10.20
CA PRO A 249 16.92 -6.72 -10.38
C PRO A 249 16.07 -6.88 -9.10
N TYR A 250 16.42 -7.85 -8.26
CA TYR A 250 15.75 -8.08 -6.98
C TYR A 250 15.92 -6.90 -6.00
N ARG A 251 17.08 -6.24 -6.00
CA ARG A 251 17.35 -5.09 -5.14
C ARG A 251 16.49 -3.90 -5.56
N VAL A 252 16.32 -3.66 -6.86
CA VAL A 252 15.41 -2.63 -7.38
C VAL A 252 13.96 -2.95 -7.00
N LYS A 253 13.51 -4.19 -7.17
CA LYS A 253 12.17 -4.63 -6.74
C LYS A 253 11.94 -4.41 -5.25
N LYS A 254 12.92 -4.74 -4.41
CA LYS A 254 12.87 -4.51 -2.95
C LYS A 254 12.81 -3.02 -2.62
N HIS A 255 13.59 -2.19 -3.31
CA HIS A 255 13.55 -0.73 -3.18
C HIS A 255 12.16 -0.17 -3.50
N VAL A 256 11.59 -0.54 -4.65
CA VAL A 256 10.25 -0.08 -5.06
C VAL A 256 9.16 -0.53 -4.09
N ARG A 257 9.25 -1.76 -3.57
CA ARG A 257 8.32 -2.25 -2.53
C ARG A 257 8.38 -1.41 -1.25
N ALA A 258 9.54 -0.88 -0.89
CA ALA A 258 9.68 -0.02 0.29
C ALA A 258 9.14 1.40 0.09
N LEU A 259 8.92 1.82 -1.17
CA LEU A 259 8.34 3.12 -1.52
C LEU A 259 6.80 3.12 -1.55
N ARG A 260 6.17 1.94 -1.60
CA ARG A 260 4.70 1.76 -1.77
C ARG A 260 3.98 1.41 -0.48
#